data_AF-D1ML41-F1
#
_entry.id   AF-D1ML41-F1
#
_cell.length_a   1.000
_cell.length_b   1.000
_cell.length_c   1.000
_cell.angle_alpha   90.00
_cell.angle_beta   90.00
_cell.angle_gamma   90.00
#
_symmetry.space_group_name_H-M   'P 1'
#
loop_
_entity.id
_entity.type
_entity.pdbx_description
1 polymer ?
#
loop_
_entity_poly.entity_id
_entity_poly.type
_entity_poly.pdbx_seq_one_letter_code
_entity_poly.pdbx_strand_id
1 'polypeptide(L)'
;PLGLLSLLDEESTFPNGTDLTFANKLKQHLHSNSCFRGERDKAFTVCHYAGEVMYDTTGFLEKNRDLLHLDSIQLLSSCSSHLPQIFASRMLAQSEKPVVGPLYKAGGADSQKLSVATKFKGQLFKLMQRLWNTTPHFYTLYKAQTISQSPGSYEQGLVL
;
A
#
# COMPACT_ATOMS: atom_id res chain seq x y z
N PRO A 1 -15.48 10.61 7.81
CA PRO A 1 -14.15 11.14 7.43
C PRO A 1 -13.41 10.13 6.54
N LEU A 2 -12.99 10.55 5.34
CA LEU A 2 -12.17 9.71 4.45
C LEU A 2 -10.74 9.65 4.98
N GLY A 3 -10.16 8.45 5.03
CA GLY A 3 -8.78 8.24 5.45
C GLY A 3 -7.80 8.32 4.29
N LEU A 4 -6.51 8.39 4.61
CA LEU A 4 -5.42 8.51 3.62
C LEU A 4 -5.49 7.44 2.52
N LEU A 5 -5.62 6.15 2.89
CA LEU A 5 -5.69 5.06 1.91
C LEU A 5 -6.95 5.13 1.03
N SER A 6 -8.07 5.63 1.56
CA SER A 6 -9.29 5.80 0.78
C SER A 6 -9.15 6.91 -0.25
N LEU A 7 -8.49 8.02 0.12
CA LEU A 7 -8.17 9.10 -0.83
C LEU A 7 -7.17 8.64 -1.88
N LEU A 8 -6.22 7.76 -1.52
CA LEU A 8 -5.29 7.15 -2.46
C LEU A 8 -6.01 6.28 -3.48
N ASP A 9 -6.94 5.43 -3.03
CA ASP A 9 -7.73 4.57 -3.92
C ASP A 9 -8.59 5.40 -4.88
N GLU A 10 -9.26 6.44 -4.37
CA GLU A 10 -10.06 7.34 -5.19
C GLU A 10 -9.22 8.05 -6.26
N GLU A 11 -8.09 8.65 -5.87
CA GLU A 11 -7.22 9.37 -6.80
C GLU A 11 -6.52 8.43 -7.80
N SER A 12 -6.21 7.19 -7.40
CA SER A 12 -5.70 6.15 -8.30
C SER A 12 -6.68 5.83 -9.42
N THR A 13 -7.99 5.89 -9.18
CA THR A 13 -9.01 5.64 -10.22
C THR A 13 -9.37 6.88 -11.04
N PHE A 14 -8.92 8.07 -10.62
CA PHE A 14 -9.24 9.30 -11.30
C PHE A 14 -8.43 9.44 -12.62
N PRO A 15 -9.08 9.68 -13.78
CA PRO A 15 -8.40 9.66 -15.08
C PRO A 15 -7.23 10.65 -15.19
N ASN A 16 -7.37 11.81 -14.56
CA ASN A 16 -6.35 12.88 -14.54
C ASN A 16 -5.65 12.99 -13.18
N GLY A 17 -5.75 11.94 -12.35
CA GLY A 17 -5.13 11.89 -11.03
C GLY A 17 -3.61 11.83 -11.15
N THR A 18 -2.91 12.72 -10.47
CA THR A 18 -1.45 12.78 -10.39
C THR A 18 -0.99 12.70 -8.94
N ASP A 19 0.26 12.33 -8.70
CA ASP A 19 0.80 12.31 -7.33
C ASP A 19 0.74 13.68 -6.64
N LEU A 20 0.75 14.77 -7.42
CA LEU A 20 0.60 16.13 -6.91
C LEU A 20 -0.85 16.45 -6.52
N THR A 21 -1.82 16.07 -7.36
CA THR A 21 -3.25 16.24 -7.02
C THR A 21 -3.61 15.38 -5.80
N PHE A 22 -3.05 14.18 -5.70
CA PHE A 22 -3.14 13.35 -4.50
C PHE A 22 -2.60 14.05 -3.26
N ALA A 23 -1.37 14.58 -3.30
CA ALA A 23 -0.78 15.30 -2.18
C ALA A 23 -1.66 16.49 -1.75
N ASN A 24 -2.16 17.28 -2.70
CA ASN A 24 -3.05 18.41 -2.41
C ASN A 24 -4.39 17.96 -1.81
N LYS A 25 -4.95 16.86 -2.30
CA LYS A 25 -6.18 16.26 -1.77
C LYS A 25 -6.00 15.80 -0.32
N LEU A 26 -4.88 15.16 0.01
CA LEU A 26 -4.57 14.79 1.39
C LEU A 26 -4.53 16.02 2.29
N LYS A 27 -3.87 17.10 1.87
CA LYS A 27 -3.80 18.37 2.62
C LYS A 27 -5.20 18.93 2.86
N GLN A 28 -6.03 18.99 1.82
CA GLN A 28 -7.39 19.52 1.92
C GLN A 28 -8.29 18.70 2.85
N HIS A 29 -8.18 17.37 2.83
CA HIS A 29 -9.09 16.50 3.60
C HIS A 29 -8.61 16.17 5.01
N LEU A 30 -7.29 16.20 5.26
CA LEU A 30 -6.69 15.77 6.52
C LEU A 30 -6.04 16.90 7.34
N HIS A 31 -6.15 18.16 6.91
CA HIS A 31 -5.55 19.33 7.61
C HIS A 31 -5.95 19.46 9.08
N SER A 32 -7.12 18.97 9.48
CA SER A 32 -7.61 19.05 10.86
C SER A 32 -7.14 17.91 11.75
N ASN A 33 -6.50 16.88 11.18
CA ASN A 33 -6.00 15.74 11.94
C ASN A 33 -4.64 16.07 12.57
N SER A 34 -4.54 16.00 13.90
CA SER A 34 -3.31 16.31 14.65
C SER A 34 -2.11 15.43 14.29
N CYS A 35 -2.34 14.23 13.75
CA CYS A 35 -1.30 13.30 13.35
C CYS A 35 -0.91 13.42 11.86
N PHE A 36 -1.48 14.39 11.14
CA PHE A 36 -1.19 14.62 9.72
C PHE A 36 -0.73 16.06 9.50
N ARG A 37 0.35 16.23 8.74
CA ARG A 37 0.83 17.53 8.31
C ARG A 37 1.05 17.55 6.82
N GLY A 38 0.44 18.52 6.16
CA GLY A 38 0.70 18.80 4.75
C GLY A 38 2.05 19.48 4.54
N GLU A 39 2.87 18.97 3.63
CA GLU A 39 4.14 19.62 3.27
C GLU A 39 4.02 20.37 1.93
N ARG A 40 5.10 20.97 1.43
CA ARG A 40 5.12 21.55 0.07
C ARG A 40 5.21 20.45 -0.99
N ASP A 41 4.90 20.80 -2.24
CA ASP A 41 5.01 19.90 -3.39
C ASP A 41 4.29 18.55 -3.17
N LYS A 42 4.94 17.45 -3.55
CA LYS A 42 4.48 16.06 -3.47
C LYS A 42 4.81 15.39 -2.13
N ALA A 43 4.69 16.11 -1.01
CA ALA A 43 5.02 15.54 0.30
C ALA A 43 3.94 15.76 1.36
N PHE A 44 3.95 14.88 2.36
CA PHE A 44 3.18 14.99 3.60
C PHE A 44 3.92 14.27 4.75
N THR A 45 3.61 14.62 5.98
CA THR A 45 4.17 14.00 7.18
C THR A 45 3.08 13.35 8.02
N VAL A 46 3.37 12.17 8.57
CA VAL A 46 2.50 11.46 9.52
C VAL A 46 3.24 11.26 10.84
N CYS A 47 2.58 11.60 11.94
CA CYS A 47 3.08 11.35 13.28
C CYS A 47 2.72 9.91 13.69
N HIS A 48 3.66 8.98 13.54
CA HIS A 48 3.51 7.60 13.99
C HIS A 48 3.91 7.46 15.47
N TYR A 49 3.56 6.32 16.08
CA TYR A 49 3.92 6.05 17.48
C TYR A 49 5.45 6.11 17.73
N ALA A 50 6.25 5.80 16.71
CA ALA A 50 7.71 5.78 16.76
C ALA A 50 8.36 7.09 16.27
N GLY A 51 7.57 8.13 16.00
CA GLY A 51 8.05 9.42 15.52
C GLY A 51 7.39 9.89 14.21
N GLU A 52 7.77 11.08 13.78
CA GLU A 52 7.30 11.66 12.53
C GLU A 52 8.01 11.05 11.32
N VAL A 53 7.24 10.73 10.28
CA VAL A 53 7.78 10.23 9.01
C VAL A 53 7.23 11.08 7.88
N MET A 54 8.14 11.66 7.09
CA MET A 54 7.82 12.38 5.88
C MET A 54 7.76 11.41 4.70
N TYR A 55 6.71 11.52 3.90
CA TYR A 55 6.44 10.71 2.72
C TYR A 55 6.45 11.58 1.47
N ASP A 56 7.13 11.10 0.43
CA ASP A 56 7.02 11.62 -0.94
C ASP A 56 5.95 10.81 -1.69
N THR A 57 4.95 11.47 -2.26
CA THR A 57 3.86 10.85 -3.01
C THR A 57 4.27 10.37 -4.40
N THR A 58 5.49 10.63 -4.85
CA THR A 58 5.97 10.24 -6.18
C THR A 58 5.81 8.72 -6.42
N GLY A 59 5.05 8.38 -7.46
CA GLY A 59 4.74 7.01 -7.86
C GLY A 59 3.71 6.30 -6.98
N PHE A 60 3.04 6.98 -6.04
CA PHE A 60 2.04 6.35 -5.17
C PHE A 60 0.86 5.84 -5.98
N LEU A 61 0.35 6.65 -6.93
CA LEU A 61 -0.83 6.26 -7.70
C LEU A 61 -0.55 5.01 -8.54
N GLU A 62 0.59 4.96 -9.23
CA GLU A 62 1.02 3.82 -10.03
C GLU A 62 1.21 2.56 -9.18
N LYS A 63 1.97 2.66 -8.07
CA LYS A 63 2.18 1.55 -7.14
C LYS A 63 0.88 1.02 -6.54
N ASN A 64 -0.09 1.89 -6.29
CA ASN A 64 -1.36 1.48 -5.72
C ASN A 64 -2.29 0.81 -6.75
N ARG A 65 -2.20 1.21 -8.01
CA ARG A 65 -2.93 0.59 -9.14
C ARG A 65 -2.43 -0.83 -9.41
N ASP A 66 -1.12 -1.06 -9.34
CA ASP A 66 -0.49 -2.39 -9.52
C ASP A 66 -0.92 -3.09 -10.81
N LEU A 67 -1.08 -2.30 -11.88
CA LEU A 67 -1.57 -2.80 -13.17
C LEU A 67 -0.51 -3.65 -13.85
N LEU A 68 -0.85 -4.90 -14.11
CA LEU A 68 -0.11 -5.75 -15.03
C LEU A 68 -0.75 -5.70 -16.42
N HIS A 69 0.06 -5.45 -17.46
CA HIS A 69 -0.45 -5.37 -18.82
C HIS A 69 -0.91 -6.75 -19.31
N LEU A 70 -2.08 -6.81 -19.95
CA LEU A 70 -2.65 -8.07 -20.44
C LEU A 70 -1.70 -8.76 -21.44
N ASP A 71 -1.04 -7.99 -22.30
CA ASP A 71 -0.06 -8.52 -23.26
C ASP A 71 1.11 -9.23 -22.56
N SER A 72 1.54 -8.74 -21.40
CA SER A 72 2.58 -9.41 -20.61
C SER A 72 2.10 -10.76 -20.09
N ILE A 73 0.83 -10.86 -19.68
CA ILE A 73 0.21 -12.11 -19.23
C ILE A 73 0.06 -13.09 -20.42
N GLN A 74 -0.37 -12.59 -21.58
CA GLN A 74 -0.47 -13.38 -22.81
C GLN A 74 0.89 -13.88 -23.29
N LEU A 75 1.92 -13.03 -23.23
CA LEU A 75 3.29 -13.42 -23.55
C LEU A 75 3.75 -14.57 -22.64
N LEU A 76 3.55 -14.46 -21.32
CA LEU A 76 3.88 -15.53 -20.37
C LEU A 76 3.11 -16.83 -20.67
N SER A 77 1.86 -16.73 -21.11
CA SER A 77 1.06 -17.89 -21.54
C SER A 77 1.56 -18.54 -22.82
N SER A 78 2.21 -17.78 -23.71
CA SER A 78 2.74 -18.26 -24.99
C SER A 78 4.12 -18.90 -24.89
N CYS A 79 4.82 -18.71 -23.77
CA CYS A 79 6.14 -19.31 -23.54
C CYS A 79 6.05 -20.84 -23.51
N SER A 80 7.06 -21.54 -24.04
CA SER A 80 7.13 -23.01 -24.04
C SER A 80 7.47 -23.62 -22.68
N SER A 81 8.03 -22.82 -21.77
CA SER A 81 8.38 -23.24 -20.41
C SER A 81 7.16 -23.27 -19.49
N HIS A 82 7.08 -24.28 -18.63
CA HIS A 82 5.94 -24.52 -17.75
C HIS A 82 5.70 -23.42 -16.70
N LEU A 83 6.78 -22.82 -16.18
CA LEU A 83 6.69 -21.84 -15.10
C LEU A 83 5.94 -20.55 -15.51
N PRO A 84 6.29 -19.87 -16.62
CA PRO A 84 5.50 -18.76 -17.17
C PRO A 84 4.02 -19.08 -17.40
N GLN A 85 3.70 -20.29 -17.90
CA GLN A 85 2.31 -20.72 -18.12
C GLN A 85 1.52 -20.84 -16.79
N ILE A 86 2.16 -21.36 -15.73
CA ILE A 86 1.56 -21.40 -14.38
C ILE A 86 1.31 -19.98 -13.86
N PHE A 87 2.24 -19.05 -14.08
CA PHE A 87 2.05 -17.66 -13.66
C PHE A 87 0.90 -17.00 -14.41
N ALA A 88 0.84 -17.15 -15.74
CA ALA A 88 -0.23 -16.58 -16.57
C ALA A 88 -1.61 -17.12 -16.16
N SER A 89 -1.75 -18.44 -16.00
CA SER A 89 -3.01 -19.07 -15.58
C SER A 89 -3.48 -18.60 -14.20
N ARG A 90 -2.57 -18.44 -13.23
CA ARG A 90 -2.91 -17.91 -11.90
C ARG A 90 -3.34 -16.45 -11.93
N MET A 91 -2.71 -15.63 -12.78
CA MET A 91 -3.08 -14.21 -12.93
C MET A 91 -4.46 -14.06 -13.58
N LEU A 92 -4.75 -14.85 -14.62
CA LEU A 92 -6.07 -14.86 -15.26
C LEU A 92 -7.19 -15.33 -14.31
N ALA A 93 -6.94 -16.38 -13.51
CA ALA A 93 -7.91 -16.89 -12.56
C ALA A 93 -8.25 -15.93 -11.39
N GLN A 94 -7.35 -15.00 -11.06
CA GLN A 94 -7.62 -13.96 -10.05
C GLN A 94 -8.58 -12.87 -10.54
N SER A 95 -8.75 -12.74 -11.86
CA SER A 95 -9.69 -11.82 -12.50
C SER A 95 -11.15 -12.14 -12.27
N GLU A 96 -11.48 -13.43 -12.05
CA GLU A 96 -12.85 -13.92 -12.15
C GLU A 96 -13.60 -13.95 -10.83
N LYS A 97 -12.94 -13.68 -9.68
CA LYS A 97 -13.63 -13.64 -8.39
C LYS A 97 -14.38 -12.32 -8.21
N PRO A 98 -15.73 -12.29 -8.20
CA PRO A 98 -16.47 -11.07 -7.94
C PRO A 98 -16.30 -10.73 -6.46
N VAL A 99 -15.67 -9.61 -6.15
CA VAL A 99 -15.67 -9.07 -4.79
C VAL A 99 -16.91 -8.20 -4.64
N VAL A 100 -17.80 -8.63 -3.75
CA VAL A 100 -19.06 -7.97 -3.39
C VAL A 100 -18.75 -6.61 -2.74
N GLY A 101 -19.08 -5.52 -3.44
CA GLY A 101 -19.00 -4.14 -2.93
C GLY A 101 -19.39 -3.13 -4.02
N PRO A 102 -20.11 -2.04 -3.69
CA PRO A 102 -20.59 -1.10 -4.70
C PRO A 102 -19.44 -0.16 -5.10
N LEU A 103 -18.79 -0.45 -6.23
CA LEU A 103 -17.84 0.47 -6.83
C LEU A 103 -18.04 0.56 -8.35
N TYR A 104 -18.44 1.76 -8.75
CA TYR A 104 -18.64 2.36 -10.06
C TYR A 104 -17.93 1.66 -11.23
N LYS A 105 -18.74 1.22 -12.21
CA LYS A 105 -18.30 0.73 -13.52
C LYS A 105 -17.84 1.92 -14.38
N ALA A 106 -16.56 1.95 -14.73
CA ALA A 106 -16.08 2.59 -15.96
C ALA A 106 -15.42 1.51 -16.83
N GLY A 107 -15.84 1.42 -18.09
CA GLY A 107 -15.46 0.35 -19.00
C GLY A 107 -13.98 0.39 -19.42
N GLY A 108 -13.36 -0.79 -19.46
CA GLY A 108 -12.03 -1.03 -20.02
C GLY A 108 -11.29 -2.12 -19.24
N ALA A 109 -11.25 -3.36 -19.79
CA ALA A 109 -10.38 -4.47 -19.38
C ALA A 109 -10.00 -4.54 -17.88
N ASP A 110 -11.01 -4.51 -16.99
CA ASP A 110 -10.82 -4.20 -15.57
C ASP A 110 -10.74 -5.46 -14.69
N SER A 111 -9.61 -6.16 -14.81
CA SER A 111 -9.37 -7.46 -14.19
C SER A 111 -8.63 -7.38 -12.82
N GLN A 112 -8.11 -6.23 -12.42
CA GLN A 112 -7.45 -6.03 -11.12
C GLN A 112 -8.17 -4.98 -10.26
N LYS A 113 -9.44 -5.22 -9.96
CA LYS A 113 -10.37 -4.26 -9.31
C LYS A 113 -10.04 -3.79 -7.90
N LEU A 114 -9.01 -4.32 -7.25
CA LEU A 114 -8.64 -3.91 -5.89
C LEU A 114 -7.22 -3.35 -5.88
N SER A 115 -7.10 -2.13 -5.37
CA SER A 115 -5.81 -1.49 -5.12
C SER A 115 -4.94 -2.30 -4.16
N VAL A 116 -3.64 -2.05 -4.21
CA VAL A 116 -2.68 -2.65 -3.26
C VAL A 116 -3.05 -2.28 -1.82
N ALA A 117 -3.41 -1.02 -1.57
CA ALA A 117 -3.82 -0.57 -0.26
C ALA A 117 -5.03 -1.35 0.28
N THR A 118 -6.05 -1.58 -0.57
CA THR A 118 -7.24 -2.34 -0.18
C THR A 118 -6.92 -3.82 0.08
N LYS A 119 -6.09 -4.46 -0.76
CA LYS A 119 -5.62 -5.84 -0.55
C LYS A 119 -4.88 -5.98 0.78
N PHE A 120 -3.91 -5.09 1.03
CA PHE A 120 -3.12 -5.08 2.26
C PHE A 120 -3.99 -4.86 3.50
N LYS A 121 -4.89 -3.87 3.47
CA LYS A 121 -5.84 -3.61 4.57
C LYS A 121 -6.68 -4.83 4.89
N GLY A 122 -7.18 -5.54 3.87
CA GLY A 122 -7.97 -6.75 4.04
C GLY A 122 -7.17 -7.90 4.66
N GLN A 123 -5.92 -8.11 4.23
CA GLN A 123 -5.03 -9.12 4.81
C GLN A 123 -4.66 -8.80 6.26
N LEU A 124 -4.32 -7.54 6.55
CA LEU A 124 -3.99 -7.07 7.90
C LEU A 124 -5.19 -7.22 8.84
N PHE A 125 -6.40 -6.88 8.40
CA PHE A 125 -7.61 -7.06 9.20
C PHE A 125 -7.83 -8.54 9.57
N LYS A 126 -7.69 -9.46 8.61
CA LYS A 126 -7.78 -10.91 8.86
C LYS A 126 -6.71 -11.40 9.83
N LEU A 127 -5.49 -10.87 9.72
CA LEU A 127 -4.41 -11.18 10.66
C LEU A 127 -4.77 -10.73 12.08
N MET A 128 -5.21 -9.48 12.24
CA MET A 128 -5.59 -8.93 13.54
C MET A 128 -6.74 -9.71 14.19
N GLN A 129 -7.74 -10.14 13.41
CA GLN A 129 -8.82 -11.01 13.90
C GLN A 129 -8.31 -12.36 14.43
N ARG A 130 -7.31 -12.95 13.78
CA ARG A 130 -6.70 -14.20 14.24
C ARG A 130 -5.94 -13.99 15.54
N LEU A 131 -5.12 -12.93 15.63
CA LEU A 131 -4.37 -12.60 16.83
C LEU A 131 -5.28 -12.33 18.02
N TRP A 132 -6.41 -11.67 17.82
CA TRP A 132 -7.41 -11.40 18.86
C TRP A 132 -7.99 -12.67 19.49
N ASN A 133 -8.03 -13.78 18.73
CA ASN A 133 -8.54 -15.06 19.19
C ASN A 133 -7.44 -15.98 19.79
N THR A 134 -6.28 -15.41 20.11
CA THR A 134 -5.16 -16.13 20.73
C THR A 134 -4.74 -15.46 22.02
N THR A 135 -3.96 -16.15 22.85
CA THR A 135 -3.28 -15.54 23.99
C THR A 135 -1.97 -14.92 23.50
N PRO A 136 -1.83 -13.58 23.47
CA PRO A 136 -0.63 -12.95 22.97
C PRO A 136 0.50 -13.00 24.00
N HIS A 137 1.73 -13.24 23.53
CA HIS A 137 2.96 -13.06 24.29
C HIS A 137 3.84 -12.07 23.52
N PHE A 138 4.20 -10.95 24.15
CA PHE A 138 4.95 -9.88 23.50
C PHE A 138 6.43 -9.94 23.89
N TYR A 139 7.29 -9.96 22.87
CA TYR A 139 8.74 -9.85 23.02
C TYR A 139 9.20 -8.59 22.29
N THR A 140 9.68 -7.60 23.05
CA THR A 140 10.16 -6.34 22.48
C THR A 140 11.64 -6.47 22.13
N LEU A 141 11.97 -6.30 20.85
CA LEU A 141 13.34 -6.27 20.36
C LEU A 141 13.81 -4.81 20.28
N TYR A 142 14.98 -4.53 20.84
CA TYR A 142 15.60 -3.20 20.78
C TYR A 142 16.77 -3.19 19.81
N LYS A 143 16.82 -2.15 18.96
CA LYS A 143 17.95 -1.93 18.06
C LYS A 143 18.99 -1.07 18.79
N ALA A 144 20.15 -1.64 19.08
CA ALA A 144 21.21 -0.95 19.83
C ALA A 144 22.00 0.08 19.02
N GLN A 145 21.91 0.06 17.69
CA GLN A 145 22.75 0.88 16.79
C GLN A 145 22.13 1.03 15.41
N THR A 146 22.38 2.15 14.72
CA THR A 146 21.82 2.41 13.39
C THR A 146 22.87 2.34 12.27
N ILE A 147 24.13 2.67 12.57
CA ILE A 147 25.16 2.91 11.53
C ILE A 147 26.18 1.77 11.42
N SER A 148 26.82 1.37 12.52
CA SER A 148 27.76 0.24 12.53
C SER A 148 27.02 -1.04 12.90
N GLN A 149 27.19 -2.15 12.17
CA GLN A 149 26.65 -3.47 12.55
C GLN A 149 27.68 -4.30 13.33
N SER A 150 28.53 -3.66 14.14
CA SER A 150 29.52 -4.34 14.97
C SER A 150 28.91 -4.89 16.27
N PRO A 151 29.29 -6.09 16.72
CA PRO A 151 28.93 -6.56 18.05
C PRO A 151 29.53 -5.67 19.14
N GLY A 152 28.79 -5.43 20.23
CA GLY A 152 29.29 -4.77 21.44
C GLY A 152 29.26 -3.24 21.45
N SER A 153 28.86 -2.59 20.35
CA SER A 153 28.62 -1.14 20.30
C SER A 153 27.16 -0.80 20.63
N TYR A 154 26.95 0.34 21.29
CA TYR A 154 25.64 0.79 21.78
C TYR A 154 25.49 2.30 21.63
N GLU A 155 24.40 2.74 20.99
CA GLU A 155 24.04 4.14 20.81
C GLU A 155 22.96 4.52 21.85
N GLN A 156 23.36 5.24 22.89
CA GLN A 156 22.49 5.55 24.04
C GLN A 156 21.26 6.40 23.69
N GLY A 157 21.28 7.14 22.57
CA GLY A 157 20.11 7.89 22.09
C GLY A 157 19.04 7.05 21.40
N LEU A 158 19.31 5.78 21.07
CA LEU A 158 18.38 4.88 20.38
C LEU A 158 17.58 3.97 21.32
N VAL A 159 18.07 3.78 22.54
CA VAL A 159 17.44 2.91 23.55
C VAL A 159 17.29 3.76 24.81
N LEU A 160 16.07 4.28 25.01
CA LEU A 160 15.66 5.07 26.18
C LEU A 160 14.87 4.21 27.17
#